data_AF-A0A1T5BQS6-F1
#
_entry.id   AF-A0A1T5BQS6-F1
#
_cell.length_a   1.000
_cell.length_b   1.000
_cell.length_c   1.000
_cell.angle_alpha   90.00
_cell.angle_beta   90.00
_cell.angle_gamma   90.00
#
_symmetry.space_group_name_H-M   'P 1'
#
loop_
_entity.id
_entity.type
_entity.pdbx_description
1 polymer ?
#
loop_
_entity_poly.entity_id
_entity_poly.type
_entity_poly.pdbx_seq_one_letter_code
_entity_poly.pdbx_strand_id
1 'polypeptide(L)' 'MPVQHARHTNLTAVLAQLEREGIVGYAEQAEHLGNVTEHRLASMHQGGTIDVLFSQHVEWVLHRRKGWMDELHEDDPLEA' A
#
# COMPACT_ATOMS: atom_id res chain seq x y z
N MET A 1 4.61 16.94 -2.67
CA MET A 1 5.77 16.30 -2.02
C MET A 1 6.03 14.99 -2.74
N PRO A 2 7.25 14.73 -3.24
CA PRO A 2 7.56 13.51 -4.02
C PRO A 2 7.21 12.21 -3.29
N VAL A 3 7.31 12.17 -1.95
CA VAL A 3 6.98 11.00 -1.12
C VAL A 3 5.52 10.55 -1.18
N GLN A 4 4.55 11.48 -1.21
CA GLN A 4 3.12 11.08 -1.25
C GLN A 4 2.77 10.47 -2.60
N HIS A 5 3.36 11.00 -3.68
CA HIS A 5 3.19 10.43 -5.01
C HIS A 5 3.71 8.98 -5.05
N ALA A 6 4.91 8.71 -4.51
CA ALA A 6 5.44 7.35 -4.40
C ALA A 6 4.50 6.44 -3.59
N ARG A 7 4.04 6.88 -2.42
CA ARG A 7 3.13 6.11 -1.57
C ARG A 7 1.82 5.75 -2.28
N HIS A 8 1.24 6.69 -3.03
CA HIS A 8 0.01 6.42 -3.79
C HIS A 8 0.24 5.41 -4.92
N THR A 9 1.30 5.61 -5.71
CA THR A 9 1.67 4.67 -6.79
C THR A 9 1.90 3.26 -6.23
N ASN A 10 2.65 3.15 -5.13
CA ASN A 10 2.95 1.89 -4.49
C ASN A 10 1.70 1.26 -3.85
N LEU A 11 0.83 2.05 -3.20
CA LEU A 11 -0.43 1.55 -2.65
C LEU A 11 -1.32 0.96 -3.75
N THR A 12 -1.48 1.64 -4.89
CA THR A 12 -2.25 1.09 -6.03
C THR A 12 -1.68 -0.24 -6.51
N ALA A 13 -0.35 -0.35 -6.61
CA ALA A 13 0.30 -1.59 -7.01
C ALA A 13 0.08 -2.72 -5.97
N VAL A 14 0.15 -2.40 -4.68
CA VAL A 14 -0.14 -3.34 -3.57
C VAL A 14 -1.57 -3.85 -3.65
N LEU A 15 -2.56 -2.96 -3.79
CA LEU A 15 -3.97 -3.37 -3.86
C LEU A 15 -4.23 -4.25 -5.11
N ALA A 16 -3.62 -3.92 -6.25
CA ALA A 16 -3.71 -4.73 -7.46
C ALA A 16 -3.01 -6.11 -7.31
N GLN A 17 -1.95 -6.21 -6.52
CA GLN A 17 -1.33 -7.50 -6.16
C GLN A 17 -2.27 -8.32 -5.28
N LEU A 18 -2.85 -7.72 -4.23
CA LEU A 18 -3.80 -8.40 -3.34
C LEU A 18 -5.02 -8.92 -4.11
N GLU A 19 -5.55 -8.15 -5.05
CA GLU A 19 -6.64 -8.61 -5.92
C GLU A 19 -6.25 -9.84 -6.75
N ARG A 20 -5.03 -9.88 -7.30
CA ARG A 20 -4.52 -11.06 -8.03
C ARG A 20 -4.32 -12.28 -7.15
N GLU A 21 -4.08 -12.08 -5.86
CA GLU A 21 -3.99 -13.13 -4.84
C GLU A 21 -5.37 -13.57 -4.30
N GLY A 22 -6.46 -12.94 -4.76
CA GLY A 22 -7.83 -13.25 -4.36
C GLY A 22 -8.32 -12.46 -3.15
N ILE A 23 -7.54 -11.50 -2.63
CA ILE A 23 -7.93 -10.59 -1.56
C ILE A 23 -8.53 -9.34 -2.23
N VAL A 24 -9.83 -9.42 -2.50
CA VAL A 24 -10.56 -8.44 -3.31
C VAL A 24 -11.47 -7.60 -2.43
N GLY A 25 -11.44 -6.28 -2.66
CA GLY A 25 -12.28 -5.33 -1.92
C GLY A 25 -11.54 -4.70 -0.74
N TYR A 26 -11.89 -3.44 -0.44
CA TYR A 26 -11.20 -2.67 0.60
C TYR A 26 -11.35 -3.26 1.99
N ALA A 27 -12.43 -4.01 2.28
CA ALA A 27 -12.64 -4.60 3.59
C ALA A 27 -11.63 -5.73 3.85
N GLU A 28 -11.54 -6.69 2.91
CA GLU A 28 -10.62 -7.81 2.93
C GLU A 28 -9.15 -7.34 2.82
N GLN A 29 -8.89 -6.34 1.98
CA GLN A 29 -7.55 -5.74 1.86
C GLN A 29 -7.13 -5.01 3.13
N ALA A 30 -8.05 -4.30 3.80
CA ALA A 30 -7.77 -3.66 5.08
C ALA A 30 -7.52 -4.67 6.20
N GLU A 31 -8.26 -5.79 6.21
CA GLU A 31 -8.03 -6.90 7.13
C GLU A 31 -6.66 -7.53 6.91
N HIS A 32 -6.27 -7.78 5.65
CA HIS A 32 -4.97 -8.33 5.30
C HIS A 32 -3.81 -7.40 5.64
N LEU A 33 -3.92 -6.11 5.27
CA LEU A 33 -2.89 -5.11 5.53
C LEU A 33 -2.79 -4.74 7.01
N GLY A 34 -3.84 -4.95 7.79
CA GLY A 34 -3.87 -4.62 9.22
C GLY A 34 -3.80 -3.12 9.51
N ASN A 35 -4.16 -2.73 10.74
CA ASN A 35 -4.05 -1.37 11.27
C ASN A 35 -4.69 -0.25 10.41
N VAL A 36 -5.64 -0.59 9.54
CA VAL A 36 -6.40 0.36 8.72
C VAL A 36 -7.84 -0.11 8.63
N THR A 37 -8.78 0.81 8.54
CA THR A 37 -10.18 0.49 8.24
C THR A 37 -10.42 0.54 6.75
N GLU A 38 -11.41 -0.20 6.26
CA GLU A 38 -11.87 -0.15 4.86
C GLU A 38 -12.00 1.28 4.33
N HIS A 39 -12.72 2.14 5.08
CA HIS A 39 -12.98 3.52 4.69
C HIS A 39 -11.70 4.34 4.59
N ARG A 40 -10.74 4.09 5.48
CA ARG A 40 -9.47 4.81 5.50
C ARG A 40 -8.53 4.32 4.39
N LEU A 41 -8.55 3.03 4.09
CA LEU A 41 -7.83 2.46 2.94
C LEU A 41 -8.37 3.02 1.62
N ALA A 42 -9.69 3.03 1.44
CA ALA A 42 -10.35 3.62 0.28
C ALA A 42 -10.01 5.12 0.14
N SER A 43 -10.04 5.87 1.24
CA SER A 43 -9.66 7.29 1.25
C SER A 43 -8.21 7.51 0.80
N MET A 44 -7.27 6.71 1.31
CA MET A 44 -5.86 6.77 0.89
C MET A 44 -5.69 6.41 -0.59
N HIS A 45 -6.37 5.38 -1.08
CA HIS A 45 -6.31 4.99 -2.49
C HIS A 45 -6.86 6.09 -3.42
N GLN A 46 -7.86 6.86 -2.96
CA GLN A 46 -8.44 8.00 -3.69
C GLN A 46 -7.61 9.30 -3.60
N GLY A 47 -6.37 9.22 -3.12
CA GLY A 47 -5.46 10.37 -3.03
C GLY A 47 -5.43 11.04 -1.65
N GLY A 48 -6.11 10.49 -0.65
CA GLY A 48 -5.97 10.90 0.75
C GLY A 48 -4.56 10.69 1.27
N THR A 49 -4.16 11.46 2.28
CA THR A 49 -2.81 11.40 2.84
C THR A 49 -2.48 10.00 3.37
N ILE A 50 -1.35 9.45 2.94
CA ILE A 50 -0.79 8.20 3.47
C ILE A 50 0.23 8.56 4.54
N ASP A 51 -0.10 8.27 5.80
CA ASP A 51 0.78 8.57 6.93
C ASP A 51 1.97 7.59 7.02
N VAL A 52 3.03 8.03 7.70
CA VAL A 52 4.28 7.29 7.81
C VAL A 52 4.09 5.95 8.52
N LEU A 53 3.18 5.87 9.49
CA LEU A 53 2.98 4.64 10.26
C LEU A 53 2.29 3.58 9.42
N PHE A 54 1.25 3.95 8.68
CA PHE A 54 0.61 3.04 7.73
C PHE A 54 1.60 2.59 6.64
N SER A 55 2.38 3.52 6.08
CA SER A 55 3.42 3.24 5.10
C SER A 55 4.41 2.18 5.59
N GLN A 56 4.96 2.35 6.80
CA GLN A 56 5.88 1.39 7.41
C GLN A 56 5.20 0.05 7.77
N HIS A 57 3.91 0.07 8.08
CA HIS A 57 3.17 -1.15 8.35
C HIS A 57 3.00 -2.00 7.08
N VAL A 58 2.64 -1.37 5.96
CA VAL A 58 2.56 -2.05 4.65
C VAL A 58 3.91 -2.67 4.27
N GLU A 59 5.02 -1.94 4.49
CA GLU A 59 6.38 -2.47 4.27
C GLU A 59 6.63 -3.74 5.09
N TRP A 60 6.23 -3.73 6.37
CA TRP A 60 6.38 -4.88 7.24
C TRP A 60 5.52 -6.08 6.82
N VAL A 61 4.23 -5.86 6.50
CA VAL A 61 3.31 -6.93 6.07
C VAL A 61 3.80 -7.60 4.79
N LEU A 62 4.29 -6.81 3.84
CA LEU A 62 4.77 -7.29 2.55
C LEU A 62 6.24 -7.72 2.56
N HIS A 63 6.89 -7.78 3.73
CA HIS A 63 8.30 -8.14 3.89
C HIS A 63 9.24 -7.28 3.02
N ARG A 64 8.91 -6.00 2.80
CA ARG A 64 9.71 -5.05 2.03
C ARG A 64 10.69 -4.31 2.94
N ARG A 65 11.75 -3.78 2.33
CA ARG A 65 12.72 -2.94 3.05
C ARG A 65 12.06 -1.67 3.59
N LYS A 66 12.60 -1.15 4.69
CA LYS A 66 12.19 0.15 5.23
C LYS A 66 12.33 1.25 4.16
N GLY A 67 11.30 2.08 4.02
CA GLY A 67 11.23 3.17 3.05
C GLY A 67 10.83 2.74 1.65
N TRP A 68 10.49 1.46 1.42
CA TRP A 68 10.00 1.00 0.12
C TRP A 68 8.74 1.78 -0.30
N MET A 69 7.81 2.08 0.59
CA MET A 69 6.62 2.85 0.21
C MET A 69 6.93 4.32 -0.14
N ASP A 70 8.12 4.83 0.21
CA ASP A 70 8.50 6.24 0.08
C ASP A 70 9.24 6.58 -1.22
N GLU A 71 9.58 5.57 -2.02
CA GLU A 71 10.36 5.68 -3.25
C GLU A 71 9.59 5.05 -4.43
N LEU A 72 9.79 5.57 -5.65
CA LEU A 72 9.24 4.95 -6.86
C LEU A 72 10.15 3.81 -7.30
N HIS A 73 9.54 2.70 -7.73
CA HIS A 73 10.25 1.51 -8.17
C HIS A 73 9.91 1.19 -9.62
N GLU A 74 10.31 2.09 -10.53
CA GLU A 74 10.00 2.00 -11.96
C GLU A 74 10.38 0.65 -12.60
N ASP A 75 11.26 -0.14 -11.95
CA ASP A 75 11.74 -1.45 -12.39
C ASP A 75 11.72 -2.57 -11.31
N ASP A 76 11.10 -2.38 -10.14
CA ASP A 76 11.02 -3.42 -9.09
C ASP A 76 9.59 -3.97 -9.01
N PRO A 77 9.26 -5.07 -9.71
CA PRO A 77 7.95 -5.67 -9.59
C PRO A 77 7.69 -6.08 -8.13
N LEU A 78 6.42 -6.06 -7.72
CA LEU A 78 5.94 -6.61 -6.44
C LEU A 78 6.15 -8.15 -6.32
N GLU A 79 7.04 -8.74 -7.12
CA GLU A 79 7.38 -10.15 -7.08
C GLU A 79 8.65 -10.35 -6.24
N ALA A 80 8.50 -11.09 -5.15
CA ALA A 80 9.57 -11.79 -4.47
C ALA A 80 9.20 -13.27 -4.43
#